data_AF-A0A1H4ZPP6-F1
#
_entry.id   AF-A0A1H4ZPP6-F1
#
_cell.length_a   1.000
_cell.length_b   1.000
_cell.length_c   1.000
_cell.angle_alpha   90.00
_cell.angle_beta   90.00
_cell.angle_gamma   90.00
#
_symmetry.space_group_name_H-M   'P 1'
#
loop_
_entity.id
_entity.type
_entity.pdbx_description
1 polymer ?
#
loop_
_entity_poly.entity_id
_entity_poly.type
_entity_poly.pdbx_seq_one_letter_code
_entity_poly.pdbx_strand_id
1 'polypeptide(L)'
;MTPEQVRRIALALPHSEESSHMGQPDFRVGGKIFATLPAGRGLAMAKLAPEQQEMLCAAEPGIFTPVPGGWGRRGATRIRLRAADEAALRSALLMAWRNVAPKKLVAELDGARAAAAPIRLRRAKAEEAEAISRMIVRALKQSNARDYGPAAIARMAADFSAPKIARHMRERLVYVAVRGPAIAGTISLSAERINSVFVDPSHQGRGIGLKMMRFVEALARRQGRERVCLSSSLTAVNFYRKLGYEGEERQLKHGVETILVGKALQARRAVIRG
;
A
#
# COMPACT_ATOMS: atom_id res chain seq x y z
N MET A 1 27.85 -0.50 -11.51
CA MET A 1 26.98 0.32 -12.40
C MET A 1 27.76 0.95 -13.56
N THR A 2 27.10 1.25 -14.69
CA THR A 2 27.65 1.97 -15.86
C THR A 2 27.00 3.36 -16.05
N PRO A 3 27.61 4.28 -16.83
CA PRO A 3 26.99 5.55 -17.20
C PRO A 3 25.60 5.43 -17.84
N GLU A 4 25.38 4.42 -18.67
CA GLU A 4 24.10 4.14 -19.33
C GLU A 4 23.04 3.72 -18.31
N GLN A 5 23.43 2.96 -17.28
CA GLN A 5 22.52 2.61 -16.19
C GLN A 5 22.17 3.84 -15.33
N VAL A 6 23.10 4.78 -15.13
CA VAL A 6 22.81 6.08 -14.49
C VAL A 6 21.75 6.83 -15.29
N ARG A 7 21.94 6.99 -16.61
CA ARG A 7 20.95 7.63 -17.51
C ARG A 7 19.59 6.96 -17.39
N ARG A 8 19.55 5.64 -17.55
CA ARG A 8 18.31 4.85 -17.46
C ARG A 8 17.56 5.08 -16.14
N ILE A 9 18.28 5.08 -15.00
CA ILE A 9 17.66 5.25 -13.68
C ILE A 9 17.21 6.69 -13.45
N ALA A 10 18.03 7.68 -13.82
CA ALA A 10 17.70 9.09 -13.67
C ALA A 10 16.50 9.49 -14.53
N LEU A 11 16.48 9.07 -15.80
CA LEU A 11 15.41 9.38 -16.76
C LEU A 11 14.11 8.59 -16.51
N ALA A 12 14.15 7.52 -15.71
CA ALA A 12 12.94 6.83 -15.26
C ALA A 12 12.19 7.58 -14.15
N LEU A 13 12.78 8.62 -13.56
CA LEU A 13 12.11 9.45 -12.55
C LEU A 13 11.17 10.46 -13.24
N PRO A 14 9.96 10.72 -12.70
CA PRO A 14 8.96 11.53 -13.39
C PRO A 14 9.47 12.91 -13.81
N HIS A 15 9.17 13.28 -15.06
CA HIS A 15 9.57 14.57 -15.65
C HIS A 15 11.08 14.86 -15.55
N SER A 16 11.91 13.81 -15.59
CA SER A 16 13.36 13.98 -15.62
C SER A 16 13.85 14.08 -17.05
N GLU A 17 14.80 14.97 -17.28
CA GLU A 17 15.45 15.19 -18.57
C GLU A 17 16.97 15.15 -18.43
N GLU A 18 17.66 14.79 -19.50
CA GLU A 18 19.11 14.92 -19.61
C GLU A 18 19.44 16.22 -20.35
N SER A 19 20.37 17.00 -19.79
CA SER A 19 20.87 18.23 -20.38
C SER A 19 22.39 18.29 -20.16
N SER A 20 22.97 19.48 -20.29
CA SER A 20 24.39 19.71 -20.08
C SER A 20 24.63 20.97 -19.26
N HIS A 21 25.58 20.88 -18.33
CA HIS A 21 26.08 22.01 -17.55
C HIS A 21 27.60 21.87 -17.42
N MET A 22 28.31 22.94 -17.76
CA MET A 22 29.78 22.96 -17.79
C MET A 22 30.39 21.83 -18.65
N GLY A 23 29.72 21.48 -19.76
CA GLY A 23 30.17 20.43 -20.68
C GLY A 23 30.03 19.01 -20.14
N GLN A 24 29.32 18.80 -19.03
CA GLN A 24 29.05 17.48 -18.47
C GLN A 24 27.55 17.17 -18.54
N PRO A 25 27.16 15.93 -18.87
CA PRO A 25 25.78 15.51 -18.77
C PRO A 25 25.22 15.73 -17.37
N ASP A 26 24.03 16.32 -17.30
CA ASP A 26 23.28 16.52 -16.07
C ASP A 26 21.84 16.05 -16.21
N PHE A 27 21.21 15.76 -15.08
CA PHE A 27 19.82 15.33 -15.01
C PHE A 27 19.03 16.32 -14.19
N ARG A 28 17.88 16.73 -14.75
CA ARG A 28 17.05 17.81 -14.20
C ARG A 28 15.62 17.37 -14.02
N VAL A 29 14.93 18.04 -13.10
CA VAL A 29 13.47 18.01 -12.99
C VAL A 29 12.99 19.43 -12.72
N GLY A 30 12.04 19.93 -13.53
CA GLY A 30 11.58 21.32 -13.45
C GLY A 30 12.73 22.34 -13.54
N GLY A 31 13.69 22.08 -14.43
CA GLY A 31 14.87 22.94 -14.64
C GLY A 31 15.96 22.87 -13.56
N LYS A 32 15.78 22.09 -12.48
CA LYS A 32 16.76 21.97 -11.39
C LYS A 32 17.60 20.71 -11.51
N ILE A 33 18.92 20.85 -11.49
CA ILE A 33 19.86 19.72 -11.50
C ILE A 33 19.77 18.95 -10.19
N PHE A 34 19.54 17.63 -10.30
CA PHE A 34 19.62 16.70 -9.17
C PHE A 34 20.82 15.75 -9.26
N ALA A 35 21.32 15.47 -10.46
CA ALA A 35 22.49 14.62 -10.65
C ALA A 35 23.34 15.05 -11.84
N THR A 36 24.62 14.70 -11.83
CA THR A 36 25.51 14.88 -12.97
C THR A 36 26.34 13.62 -13.22
N LEU A 37 26.78 13.43 -14.46
CA LEU A 37 27.55 12.27 -14.89
C LEU A 37 28.83 12.75 -15.59
N PRO A 38 29.88 13.12 -14.82
CA PRO A 38 31.12 13.61 -15.40
C PRO A 38 31.83 12.53 -16.24
N ALA A 39 32.21 12.91 -17.46
CA ALA A 39 32.83 12.02 -18.44
C ALA A 39 34.16 11.43 -17.93
N GLY A 40 34.41 10.16 -18.26
CA GLY A 40 35.71 9.50 -18.09
C GLY A 40 36.14 9.16 -16.66
N ARG A 41 35.33 9.48 -15.64
CA ARG A 41 35.76 9.32 -14.22
C ARG A 41 35.17 8.12 -13.49
N GLY A 42 34.24 7.37 -14.09
CA GLY A 42 33.53 6.29 -13.39
C GLY A 42 32.75 6.76 -12.16
N LEU A 43 32.37 8.04 -12.15
CA LEU A 43 31.68 8.72 -11.06
C LEU A 43 30.37 9.31 -11.58
N ALA A 44 29.33 9.27 -10.75
CA ALA A 44 28.19 10.18 -10.84
C ALA A 44 28.23 11.13 -9.64
N MET A 45 27.47 12.21 -9.70
CA MET A 45 27.23 13.10 -8.56
C MET A 45 25.73 13.22 -8.33
N ALA A 46 25.29 13.15 -7.08
CA ALA A 46 23.93 13.36 -6.65
C ALA A 46 23.86 14.54 -5.68
N LYS A 47 22.86 15.42 -5.85
CA LYS A 47 22.59 16.57 -5.00
C LYS A 47 21.73 16.14 -3.80
N LEU A 48 22.39 15.65 -2.76
CA LEU A 48 21.74 15.22 -1.52
C LEU A 48 21.54 16.39 -0.55
N ALA A 49 20.69 16.22 0.45
CA ALA A 49 20.73 17.05 1.64
C ALA A 49 21.96 16.67 2.49
N PRO A 50 22.57 17.59 3.26
CA PRO A 50 23.75 17.29 4.08
C PRO A 50 23.56 16.06 5.00
N GLU A 51 22.38 15.91 5.59
CA GLU A 51 22.07 14.79 6.50
C GLU A 51 21.96 13.45 5.74
N GLN A 52 21.40 13.47 4.52
CA GLN A 52 21.35 12.30 3.64
C GLN A 52 22.76 11.90 3.16
N GLN A 53 23.59 12.89 2.85
CA GLN A 53 24.98 12.69 2.44
C GLN A 53 25.78 12.06 3.57
N GLU A 54 25.68 12.60 4.79
CA GLU A 54 26.35 12.05 5.97
C GLU A 54 25.95 10.60 6.21
N MET A 55 24.64 10.31 6.21
CA MET A 55 24.11 8.96 6.36
C MET A 55 24.68 7.98 5.32
N LEU A 56 24.64 8.33 4.02
CA LEU A 56 25.11 7.45 2.97
C LEU A 56 26.64 7.29 2.96
N CYS A 57 27.39 8.36 3.24
CA CYS A 57 28.85 8.29 3.32
C CYS A 57 29.31 7.47 4.53
N ALA A 58 28.59 7.53 5.65
CA ALA A 58 28.88 6.72 6.83
C ALA A 58 28.54 5.23 6.61
N ALA A 59 27.39 4.95 5.98
CA ALA A 59 26.95 3.57 5.74
C ALA A 59 27.78 2.87 4.65
N GLU A 60 28.10 3.57 3.57
CA GLU A 60 28.71 2.99 2.37
C GLU A 60 29.86 3.88 1.83
N PRO A 61 30.95 4.09 2.60
CA PRO A 61 32.05 5.01 2.23
C PRO A 61 32.82 4.57 0.97
N GLY A 62 32.72 3.29 0.60
CA GLY A 62 33.24 2.75 -0.66
C GLY A 62 32.46 3.25 -1.88
N ILE A 63 31.17 3.55 -1.70
CA ILE A 63 30.26 3.98 -2.77
C ILE A 63 30.12 5.50 -2.78
N PHE A 64 29.92 6.11 -1.61
CA PHE A 64 29.59 7.53 -1.48
C PHE A 64 30.70 8.32 -0.80
N THR A 65 31.01 9.49 -1.35
CA THR A 65 31.93 10.45 -0.71
C THR A 65 31.50 11.88 -1.00
N PRO A 66 31.69 12.85 -0.09
CA PRO A 66 31.52 14.25 -0.41
C PRO A 66 32.46 14.70 -1.54
N VAL A 67 31.96 15.58 -2.42
CA VAL A 67 32.84 16.35 -3.31
C VAL A 67 33.71 17.27 -2.45
N PRO A 68 35.03 17.38 -2.66
CA PRO A 68 35.86 18.29 -1.88
C PRO A 68 35.37 19.75 -1.90
N GLY A 69 35.54 20.46 -0.79
CA GLY A 69 35.25 21.89 -0.68
C GLY A 69 33.78 22.25 -0.44
N GLY A 70 33.39 23.47 -0.82
CA GLY A 70 32.07 24.04 -0.54
C GLY A 70 30.91 23.35 -1.25
N TRP A 71 31.18 22.56 -2.30
CA TRP A 71 30.16 21.75 -2.97
C TRP A 71 29.75 20.56 -2.12
N GLY A 72 30.71 19.81 -1.56
CA GLY A 72 30.42 18.71 -0.66
C GLY A 72 29.71 19.16 0.61
N ARG A 73 30.12 20.28 1.21
CA ARG A 73 29.42 20.85 2.38
C ARG A 73 27.94 21.21 2.11
N ARG A 74 27.56 21.36 0.84
CA ARG A 74 26.18 21.63 0.39
C ARG A 74 25.49 20.40 -0.21
N GLY A 75 25.98 19.20 0.08
CA GLY A 75 25.31 17.96 -0.33
C GLY A 75 25.76 17.35 -1.66
N ALA A 76 26.70 17.96 -2.39
CA ALA A 76 27.21 17.37 -3.62
C ALA A 76 28.01 16.10 -3.30
N THR A 77 27.44 14.95 -3.65
CA THR A 77 27.92 13.63 -3.23
C THR A 77 28.32 12.82 -4.43
N ARG A 78 29.58 12.35 -4.47
CA ARG A 78 30.08 11.45 -5.50
C ARG A 78 29.58 10.03 -5.26
N ILE A 79 29.25 9.34 -6.34
CA ILE A 79 28.87 7.93 -6.38
C ILE A 79 29.90 7.21 -7.23
N ARG A 80 30.67 6.29 -6.64
CA ARG A 80 31.63 5.43 -7.35
C ARG A 80 30.88 4.33 -8.09
N LEU A 81 30.74 4.47 -9.42
CA LEU A 81 29.89 3.58 -10.22
C LEU A 81 30.36 2.13 -10.20
N ARG A 82 31.68 1.89 -10.11
CA ARG A 82 32.23 0.52 -10.02
C ARG A 82 31.89 -0.19 -8.71
N ALA A 83 31.74 0.55 -7.61
CA ALA A 83 31.41 0.00 -6.30
C ALA A 83 29.90 -0.04 -6.03
N ALA A 84 29.13 0.81 -6.72
CA ALA A 84 27.68 0.86 -6.56
C ALA A 84 26.99 -0.36 -7.20
N ASP A 85 26.00 -0.90 -6.48
CA ASP A 85 24.95 -1.74 -7.05
C ASP A 85 23.76 -0.88 -7.52
N GLU A 86 22.75 -1.53 -8.13
CA GLU A 86 21.58 -0.82 -8.65
C GLU A 86 20.71 -0.22 -7.53
N ALA A 87 20.65 -0.86 -6.36
CA ALA A 87 19.83 -0.42 -5.24
C ALA A 87 20.37 0.89 -4.64
N ALA A 88 21.68 0.97 -4.40
CA ALA A 88 22.38 2.15 -3.91
C ALA A 88 22.25 3.31 -4.91
N LEU A 89 22.47 3.07 -6.20
CA LEU A 89 22.35 4.09 -7.23
C LEU A 89 20.91 4.62 -7.35
N ARG A 90 19.90 3.73 -7.38
CA ARG A 90 18.48 4.13 -7.39
C ARG A 90 18.11 4.96 -6.17
N SER A 91 18.60 4.57 -4.98
CA SER A 91 18.28 5.26 -3.74
C SER A 91 18.85 6.67 -3.73
N ALA A 92 20.12 6.84 -4.10
CA ALA A 92 20.77 8.14 -4.13
C ALA A 92 20.15 9.08 -5.20
N LEU A 93 19.89 8.58 -6.41
CA LEU A 93 19.27 9.38 -7.47
C LEU A 93 17.83 9.76 -7.13
N LEU A 94 17.06 8.86 -6.53
CA LEU A 94 15.71 9.16 -6.05
C LEU A 94 15.73 10.21 -4.93
N MET A 95 16.63 10.10 -3.96
CA MET A 95 16.78 11.11 -2.89
C MET A 95 17.10 12.48 -3.48
N ALA A 96 18.09 12.56 -4.38
CA ALA A 96 18.47 13.81 -5.01
C ALA A 96 17.34 14.42 -5.85
N TRP A 97 16.61 13.60 -6.62
CA TRP A 97 15.43 14.06 -7.36
C TRP A 97 14.36 14.60 -6.42
N ARG A 98 14.03 13.91 -5.32
CA ARG A 98 13.03 14.36 -4.34
C ARG A 98 13.39 15.69 -3.69
N ASN A 99 14.68 15.98 -3.50
CA ASN A 99 15.15 17.22 -2.90
C ASN A 99 14.89 18.45 -3.78
N VAL A 100 14.78 18.27 -5.10
CA VAL A 100 14.59 19.40 -6.04
C VAL A 100 13.27 19.36 -6.80
N ALA A 101 12.62 18.21 -6.88
CA ALA A 101 11.35 18.01 -7.57
C ALA A 101 10.21 18.83 -6.91
N PRO A 102 9.28 19.38 -7.70
CA PRO A 102 8.05 19.96 -7.18
C PRO A 102 7.29 18.98 -6.27
N LYS A 103 6.75 19.48 -5.14
CA LYS A 103 6.00 18.67 -4.16
C LYS A 103 4.88 17.84 -4.80
N LYS A 104 4.21 18.37 -5.82
CA LYS A 104 3.16 17.68 -6.58
C LYS A 104 3.67 16.41 -7.27
N LEU A 105 4.84 16.46 -7.90
CA LEU A 105 5.44 15.30 -8.57
C LEU A 105 5.91 14.25 -7.57
N VAL A 106 6.45 14.68 -6.43
CA VAL A 106 6.82 13.77 -5.34
C VAL A 106 5.59 13.01 -4.85
N ALA A 107 4.48 13.70 -4.61
CA ALA A 107 3.22 13.09 -4.19
C ALA A 107 2.64 12.13 -5.26
N GLU A 108 2.76 12.47 -6.55
CA GLU A 108 2.35 11.59 -7.65
C GLU A 108 3.17 10.30 -7.71
N LEU A 109 4.51 10.40 -7.61
CA LEU A 109 5.40 9.24 -7.57
C LEU A 109 5.08 8.32 -6.39
N ASP A 110 4.85 8.91 -5.21
CA ASP A 110 4.49 8.16 -4.01
C ASP A 110 3.11 7.50 -4.14
N GLY A 111 2.14 8.21 -4.72
CA GLY A 111 0.81 7.69 -5.02
C GLY A 111 0.86 6.51 -6.01
N ALA A 112 1.61 6.64 -7.10
CA ALA A 112 1.81 5.59 -8.09
C ALA A 112 2.49 4.36 -7.48
N ARG A 113 3.53 4.55 -6.67
CA ARG A 113 4.21 3.45 -5.94
C ARG A 113 3.29 2.78 -4.93
N ALA A 114 2.53 3.55 -4.16
CA ALA A 114 1.54 3.00 -3.24
C ALA A 114 0.46 2.20 -3.98
N ALA A 115 0.00 2.69 -5.13
CA ALA A 115 -0.97 1.98 -5.98
C ALA A 115 -0.38 0.71 -6.62
N ALA A 116 0.92 0.66 -6.94
CA ALA A 116 1.59 -0.50 -7.51
C ALA A 116 1.97 -1.58 -6.48
N ALA A 117 2.04 -1.23 -5.19
CA ALA A 117 2.43 -2.18 -4.15
C ALA A 117 1.48 -3.39 -4.09
N PRO A 118 2.00 -4.60 -3.78
CA PRO A 118 1.16 -5.79 -3.67
C PRO A 118 0.23 -5.71 -2.46
N ILE A 119 -0.97 -6.29 -2.58
CA ILE A 119 -1.89 -6.43 -1.45
C ILE A 119 -1.39 -7.51 -0.50
N ARG A 120 -1.12 -7.12 0.74
CA ARG A 120 -0.79 -8.02 1.84
C ARG A 120 -1.94 -8.08 2.85
N LEU A 121 -2.25 -9.27 3.33
CA LEU A 121 -3.24 -9.48 4.39
C LEU A 121 -2.52 -9.74 5.70
N ARG A 122 -2.87 -9.02 6.75
CA ARG A 122 -2.30 -9.21 8.08
C ARG A 122 -3.28 -8.82 9.18
N ARG A 123 -2.99 -9.22 10.41
CA ARG A 123 -3.75 -8.78 11.58
C ARG A 123 -3.64 -7.26 11.71
N ALA A 124 -4.75 -6.63 12.05
CA ALA A 124 -4.77 -5.20 12.33
C ALA A 124 -4.09 -4.92 13.68
N LYS A 125 -3.39 -3.80 13.76
CA LYS A 125 -2.79 -3.30 15.01
C LYS A 125 -3.77 -2.36 15.71
N ALA A 126 -3.65 -2.22 17.03
CA ALA A 126 -4.58 -1.40 17.81
C ALA A 126 -4.55 0.08 17.39
N GLU A 127 -3.34 0.58 17.09
CA GLU A 127 -3.11 1.94 16.59
C GLU A 127 -3.80 2.22 15.22
N GLU A 128 -4.20 1.17 14.49
CA GLU A 128 -4.84 1.30 13.18
C GLU A 128 -6.37 1.45 13.25
N ALA A 129 -6.95 1.44 14.45
CA ALA A 129 -8.40 1.53 14.63
C ALA A 129 -9.01 2.76 13.95
N GLU A 130 -8.32 3.90 14.03
CA GLU A 130 -8.76 5.15 13.41
C GLU A 130 -8.70 5.09 11.88
N ALA A 131 -7.63 4.52 11.32
CA ALA A 131 -7.47 4.35 9.88
C ALA A 131 -8.52 3.39 9.30
N ILE A 132 -8.85 2.32 10.02
CA ILE A 132 -9.90 1.37 9.63
C ILE A 132 -11.27 2.02 9.70
N SER A 133 -11.58 2.75 10.79
CA SER A 133 -12.80 3.54 10.95
C SER A 133 -13.01 4.47 9.76
N ARG A 134 -12.00 5.28 9.42
CA ARG A 134 -12.07 6.21 8.27
C ARG A 134 -12.32 5.49 6.95
N MET A 135 -11.65 4.36 6.71
CA MET A 135 -11.84 3.57 5.49
C MET A 135 -13.24 2.99 5.38
N ILE A 136 -13.78 2.39 6.46
CA ILE A 136 -15.13 1.85 6.48
C ILE A 136 -16.18 2.95 6.25
N VAL A 137 -16.06 4.08 6.96
CA VAL A 137 -16.99 5.21 6.81
C VAL A 137 -16.96 5.75 5.37
N ARG A 138 -15.79 5.83 4.75
CA ARG A 138 -15.66 6.21 3.33
C ARG A 138 -16.34 5.20 2.41
N ALA A 139 -16.11 3.90 2.60
CA ALA A 139 -16.76 2.85 1.81
C ALA A 139 -18.28 2.91 1.94
N LEU A 140 -18.80 3.10 3.16
CA LEU A 140 -20.23 3.24 3.43
C LEU A 140 -20.84 4.44 2.70
N LYS A 141 -20.18 5.60 2.76
CA LYS A 141 -20.68 6.84 2.15
C LYS A 141 -20.58 6.87 0.63
N GLN A 142 -19.65 6.14 0.02
CA GLN A 142 -19.40 6.21 -1.43
C GLN A 142 -19.95 5.01 -2.18
N SER A 143 -19.65 3.79 -1.71
CA SER A 143 -20.02 2.56 -2.41
C SER A 143 -21.39 2.06 -1.99
N ASN A 144 -21.69 2.10 -0.69
CA ASN A 144 -22.94 1.57 -0.14
C ASN A 144 -24.07 2.61 -0.08
N ALA A 145 -23.82 3.88 -0.42
CA ALA A 145 -24.86 4.90 -0.45
C ALA A 145 -25.94 4.65 -1.51
N ARG A 146 -25.66 3.76 -2.47
CA ARG A 146 -26.65 3.26 -3.44
C ARG A 146 -27.61 2.24 -2.82
N ASP A 147 -27.17 1.58 -1.76
CA ASP A 147 -27.91 0.48 -1.11
C ASP A 147 -28.70 0.96 0.12
N TYR A 148 -28.25 2.05 0.74
CA TYR A 148 -28.73 2.51 2.04
C TYR A 148 -29.03 4.00 2.02
N GLY A 149 -30.14 4.40 2.66
CA GLY A 149 -30.45 5.81 2.86
C GLY A 149 -29.46 6.52 3.80
N PRO A 150 -29.35 7.86 3.75
CA PRO A 150 -28.39 8.62 4.56
C PRO A 150 -28.47 8.37 6.07
N ALA A 151 -29.68 8.19 6.61
CA ALA A 151 -29.89 7.90 8.02
C ALA A 151 -29.33 6.52 8.43
N ALA A 152 -29.49 5.50 7.59
CA ALA A 152 -28.92 4.18 7.82
C ALA A 152 -27.38 4.21 7.75
N ILE A 153 -26.83 4.91 6.75
CA ILE A 153 -25.37 5.12 6.64
C ILE A 153 -24.82 5.81 7.89
N ALA A 154 -25.50 6.84 8.40
CA ALA A 154 -25.07 7.55 9.61
C ALA A 154 -25.05 6.63 10.84
N ARG A 155 -26.09 5.80 11.02
CA ARG A 155 -26.15 4.80 12.10
C ARG A 155 -25.01 3.78 11.98
N MET A 156 -24.82 3.21 10.79
CA MET A 156 -23.74 2.26 10.54
C MET A 156 -22.36 2.89 10.76
N ALA A 157 -22.14 4.12 10.26
CA ALA A 157 -20.89 4.84 10.45
C ALA A 157 -20.59 5.09 11.94
N ALA A 158 -21.61 5.41 12.74
CA ALA A 158 -21.48 5.56 14.19
C ALA A 158 -21.10 4.25 14.91
N ASP A 159 -21.42 3.09 14.32
CA ASP A 159 -21.00 1.78 14.83
C ASP A 159 -19.57 1.39 14.44
N PHE A 160 -18.96 2.11 13.49
CA PHE A 160 -17.58 1.92 13.07
C PHE A 160 -16.64 3.03 13.55
N SER A 161 -16.97 3.73 14.64
CA SER A 161 -16.07 4.70 15.26
C SER A 161 -14.76 4.05 15.75
N ALA A 162 -13.66 4.80 15.78
CA ALA A 162 -12.36 4.27 16.20
C ALA A 162 -12.39 3.52 17.57
N PRO A 163 -13.07 4.03 18.61
CA PRO A 163 -13.20 3.28 19.88
C PRO A 163 -13.95 1.95 19.73
N LYS A 164 -15.00 1.90 18.90
CA LYS A 164 -15.76 0.66 18.64
C LYS A 164 -14.93 -0.33 17.82
N ILE A 165 -14.17 0.14 16.83
CA ILE A 165 -13.21 -0.68 16.09
C ILE A 165 -12.17 -1.29 17.04
N ALA A 166 -11.57 -0.48 17.92
CA ALA A 166 -10.60 -0.95 18.91
C ALA A 166 -11.20 -2.00 19.87
N ARG A 167 -12.47 -1.83 20.27
CA ARG A 167 -13.21 -2.85 21.02
C ARG A 167 -13.37 -4.15 20.20
N HIS A 168 -13.80 -4.07 18.95
CA HIS A 168 -13.94 -5.25 18.08
C HIS A 168 -12.62 -5.97 17.81
N MET A 169 -11.49 -5.27 17.79
CA MET A 169 -10.16 -5.89 17.68
C MET A 169 -9.80 -6.77 18.88
N ARG A 170 -10.36 -6.50 20.06
CA ARG A 170 -10.19 -7.32 21.27
C ARG A 170 -11.10 -8.55 21.26
N GLU A 171 -12.30 -8.41 20.70
CA GLU A 171 -13.34 -9.46 20.70
C GLU A 171 -13.24 -10.42 19.51
N ARG A 172 -12.59 -10.00 18.42
CA ARG A 172 -12.65 -10.68 17.11
C ARG A 172 -11.29 -10.67 16.43
N LEU A 173 -11.12 -11.58 15.49
CA LEU A 173 -9.94 -11.57 14.61
C LEU A 173 -10.17 -10.54 13.50
N VAL A 174 -9.57 -9.35 13.63
CA VAL A 174 -9.64 -8.28 12.62
C VAL A 174 -8.39 -8.29 11.75
N TYR A 175 -8.59 -8.39 10.43
CA TYR A 175 -7.55 -8.37 9.42
C TYR A 175 -7.73 -7.20 8.46
N VAL A 176 -6.61 -6.65 8.01
CA VAL A 176 -6.55 -5.60 7.01
C VAL A 176 -5.84 -6.07 5.75
N ALA A 177 -6.37 -5.65 4.61
CA ALA A 177 -5.66 -5.67 3.34
C ALA A 177 -4.89 -4.37 3.22
N VAL A 178 -3.56 -4.43 3.18
CA VAL A 178 -2.69 -3.26 3.06
C VAL A 178 -2.03 -3.20 1.68
N ARG A 179 -1.94 -1.98 1.13
CA ARG A 179 -1.22 -1.67 -0.10
C ARG A 179 -0.23 -0.55 0.18
N GLY A 180 1.06 -0.89 0.26
CA GLY A 180 2.06 0.05 0.81
C GLY A 180 1.68 0.44 2.25
N PRO A 181 1.61 1.75 2.58
CA PRO A 181 1.16 2.22 3.89
C PRO A 181 -0.38 2.28 4.05
N ALA A 182 -1.15 2.13 2.96
CA ALA A 182 -2.59 2.35 2.98
C ALA A 182 -3.37 1.08 3.38
N ILE A 183 -4.43 1.25 4.18
CA ILE A 183 -5.44 0.21 4.43
C ILE A 183 -6.42 0.23 3.26
N ALA A 184 -6.34 -0.77 2.41
CA ALA A 184 -7.17 -0.94 1.22
C ALA A 184 -8.46 -1.73 1.50
N GLY A 185 -8.55 -2.41 2.64
CA GLY A 185 -9.75 -3.12 3.05
C GLY A 185 -9.63 -3.74 4.44
N THR A 186 -10.76 -4.17 4.99
CA THR A 186 -10.87 -4.84 6.28
C THR A 186 -11.84 -6.01 6.19
N ILE A 187 -11.58 -7.02 7.01
CA ILE A 187 -12.45 -8.17 7.21
C ILE A 187 -12.24 -8.68 8.64
N SER A 188 -13.30 -9.13 9.29
CA SER A 188 -13.20 -9.69 10.64
C SER A 188 -13.94 -11.01 10.78
N LEU A 189 -13.50 -11.82 11.73
CA LEU A 189 -14.01 -13.16 11.98
C LEU A 189 -14.21 -13.37 13.49
N SER A 190 -15.42 -13.77 13.88
CA SER A 190 -15.79 -14.08 15.27
C SER A 190 -16.65 -15.34 15.31
N ALA A 191 -16.15 -16.42 15.93
CA ALA A 191 -16.75 -17.76 15.79
C ALA A 191 -17.07 -18.03 14.29
N GLU A 192 -18.24 -18.52 13.92
CA GLU A 192 -18.59 -18.76 12.51
C GLU A 192 -18.87 -17.48 11.69
N ARG A 193 -18.97 -16.31 12.33
CA ARG A 193 -19.45 -15.10 11.66
C ARG A 193 -18.32 -14.26 11.07
N ILE A 194 -18.40 -14.02 9.77
CA ILE A 194 -17.60 -13.02 9.06
C ILE A 194 -18.33 -11.68 9.19
N ASN A 195 -17.63 -10.65 9.65
CA ASN A 195 -18.15 -9.31 9.84
C ASN A 195 -17.24 -8.28 9.17
N SER A 196 -17.78 -7.07 8.94
CA SER A 196 -17.01 -5.91 8.51
C SER A 196 -16.19 -6.13 7.24
N VAL A 197 -16.83 -6.66 6.19
CA VAL A 197 -16.18 -6.85 4.88
C VAL A 197 -16.26 -5.55 4.10
N PHE A 198 -15.20 -4.75 4.10
CA PHE A 198 -15.14 -3.48 3.37
C PHE A 198 -13.84 -3.34 2.57
N VAL A 199 -13.96 -2.80 1.36
CA VAL A 199 -12.81 -2.43 0.51
C VAL A 199 -12.89 -0.93 0.26
N ASP A 200 -11.78 -0.22 0.42
CA ASP A 200 -11.72 1.22 0.15
C ASP A 200 -12.15 1.49 -1.30
N PRO A 201 -13.04 2.47 -1.56
CA PRO A 201 -13.55 2.76 -2.90
C PRO A 201 -12.45 2.96 -3.97
N SER A 202 -11.32 3.58 -3.61
CA SER A 202 -10.19 3.79 -4.52
C SER A 202 -9.45 2.50 -4.91
N HIS A 203 -9.76 1.38 -4.24
CA HIS A 203 -9.13 0.07 -4.43
C HIS A 203 -10.12 -1.03 -4.84
N GLN A 204 -11.39 -0.70 -5.08
CA GLN A 204 -12.41 -1.65 -5.53
C GLN A 204 -12.18 -2.14 -6.96
N GLY A 205 -12.84 -3.24 -7.34
CA GLY A 205 -12.68 -3.88 -8.66
C GLY A 205 -11.35 -4.61 -8.88
N ARG A 206 -10.43 -4.59 -7.90
CA ARG A 206 -9.08 -5.18 -8.00
C ARG A 206 -8.93 -6.53 -7.29
N GLY A 207 -10.03 -7.25 -7.07
CA GLY A 207 -10.03 -8.59 -6.44
C GLY A 207 -9.68 -8.62 -4.94
N ILE A 208 -9.60 -7.48 -4.24
CA ILE A 208 -9.23 -7.42 -2.82
C ILE A 208 -10.26 -8.12 -1.93
N GLY A 209 -11.55 -7.88 -2.16
CA GLY A 209 -12.65 -8.53 -1.42
C GLY A 209 -12.58 -10.05 -1.56
N LEU A 210 -12.38 -10.56 -2.78
CA LEU A 210 -12.18 -11.99 -3.05
C LEU A 210 -10.98 -12.56 -2.26
N LYS A 211 -9.84 -11.84 -2.26
CA LYS A 211 -8.64 -12.26 -1.54
C LYS A 211 -8.87 -12.31 -0.03
N MET A 212 -9.57 -11.32 0.53
CA MET A 212 -9.95 -11.28 1.95
C MET A 212 -10.87 -12.44 2.33
N MET A 213 -11.91 -12.71 1.53
CA MET A 213 -12.84 -13.82 1.77
C MET A 213 -12.12 -15.17 1.77
N ARG A 214 -11.33 -15.45 0.73
CA ARG A 214 -10.55 -16.70 0.65
C ARG A 214 -9.60 -16.88 1.84
N PHE A 215 -8.96 -15.79 2.28
CA PHE A 215 -8.07 -15.81 3.43
C PHE A 215 -8.82 -16.15 4.72
N VAL A 216 -9.97 -15.52 4.97
CA VAL A 216 -10.77 -15.75 6.17
C VAL A 216 -11.41 -17.14 6.18
N GLU A 217 -11.86 -17.64 5.04
CA GLU A 217 -12.31 -19.04 4.92
C GLU A 217 -11.19 -20.02 5.25
N ALA A 218 -9.97 -19.78 4.73
CA ALA A 218 -8.81 -20.63 5.04
C ALA A 218 -8.43 -20.55 6.52
N LEU A 219 -8.55 -19.37 7.14
CA LEU A 219 -8.35 -19.20 8.58
C LEU A 219 -9.38 -19.98 9.40
N ALA A 220 -10.67 -19.87 9.05
CA ALA A 220 -11.75 -20.60 9.69
C ALA A 220 -11.54 -22.12 9.59
N ARG A 221 -11.18 -22.63 8.40
CA ARG A 221 -10.83 -24.05 8.18
C ARG A 221 -9.68 -24.50 9.09
N ARG A 222 -8.61 -23.72 9.19
CA ARG A 222 -7.47 -24.04 10.08
C ARG A 222 -7.85 -24.03 11.56
N GLN A 223 -8.92 -23.33 11.93
CA GLN A 223 -9.46 -23.32 13.29
C GLN A 223 -10.51 -24.43 13.51
N GLY A 224 -10.60 -25.41 12.61
CA GLY A 224 -11.52 -26.55 12.73
C GLY A 224 -12.98 -26.21 12.46
N ARG A 225 -13.26 -25.06 11.82
CA ARG A 225 -14.65 -24.65 11.55
C ARG A 225 -15.17 -25.30 10.28
N GLU A 226 -16.35 -25.89 10.40
CA GLU A 226 -17.05 -26.56 9.30
C GLU A 226 -17.91 -25.60 8.48
N ARG A 227 -18.19 -24.41 9.00
CA ARG A 227 -19.05 -23.43 8.33
C ARG A 227 -18.66 -22.00 8.70
N VAL A 228 -18.98 -21.07 7.79
CA VAL A 228 -18.97 -19.63 8.05
C VAL A 228 -20.24 -18.97 7.53
N CYS A 229 -20.64 -17.86 8.14
CA CYS A 229 -21.81 -17.07 7.71
C CYS A 229 -21.54 -15.57 7.78
N LEU A 230 -22.33 -14.78 7.04
CA LEU A 230 -22.29 -13.32 7.05
C LEU A 230 -23.65 -12.73 6.69
N SER A 231 -23.89 -11.48 7.12
CA SER A 231 -25.03 -10.69 6.66
C SER A 231 -24.59 -9.81 5.49
N SER A 232 -25.21 -10.00 4.33
CA SER A 232 -24.94 -9.24 3.11
C SER A 232 -25.97 -8.16 2.88
N SER A 233 -25.57 -7.03 2.25
CA SER A 233 -26.53 -6.14 1.60
C SER A 233 -27.21 -6.87 0.43
N LEU A 234 -28.38 -6.37 0.01
CA LEU A 234 -29.11 -6.91 -1.14
C LEU A 234 -28.27 -6.88 -2.43
N THR A 235 -27.48 -5.83 -2.64
CA THR A 235 -26.64 -5.66 -3.84
C THR A 235 -25.34 -6.46 -3.79
N ALA A 236 -24.81 -6.73 -2.59
CA ALA A 236 -23.60 -7.53 -2.41
C ALA A 236 -23.87 -9.04 -2.38
N VAL A 237 -25.13 -9.49 -2.26
CA VAL A 237 -25.45 -10.93 -2.10
C VAL A 237 -24.94 -11.75 -3.29
N ASN A 238 -24.98 -11.18 -4.50
CA ASN A 238 -24.50 -11.85 -5.71
C ASN A 238 -22.98 -12.05 -5.71
N PHE A 239 -22.22 -11.17 -5.05
CA PHE A 239 -20.78 -11.38 -4.86
C PHE A 239 -20.54 -12.63 -4.00
N TYR A 240 -21.29 -12.81 -2.91
CA TYR A 240 -21.14 -13.96 -2.02
C TYR A 240 -21.66 -15.27 -2.64
N ARG A 241 -22.75 -15.21 -3.41
CA ARG A 241 -23.27 -16.37 -4.17
C ARG A 241 -22.25 -16.93 -5.14
N LYS A 242 -21.52 -16.06 -5.86
CA LYS A 242 -20.39 -16.48 -6.73
C LYS A 242 -19.24 -17.15 -5.97
N LEU A 243 -19.15 -16.95 -4.65
CA LEU A 243 -18.18 -17.62 -3.78
C LEU A 243 -18.70 -18.93 -3.18
N GLY A 244 -19.94 -19.34 -3.52
CA GLY A 244 -20.60 -20.51 -2.96
C GLY A 244 -21.21 -20.28 -1.58
N TYR A 245 -21.60 -19.04 -1.25
CA TYR A 245 -22.46 -18.78 -0.10
C TYR A 245 -23.93 -18.89 -0.52
N GLU A 246 -24.72 -19.54 0.31
CA GLU A 246 -26.13 -19.84 0.09
C GLU A 246 -26.97 -19.30 1.26
N GLY A 247 -28.25 -19.04 1.03
CA GLY A 247 -29.17 -18.53 2.04
C GLY A 247 -30.07 -17.42 1.52
N GLU A 248 -31.26 -17.34 2.09
CA GLU A 248 -32.30 -16.37 1.72
C GLU A 248 -32.95 -15.69 2.93
N GLU A 249 -32.47 -15.99 4.15
CA GLU A 249 -33.04 -15.43 5.37
C GLU A 249 -32.80 -13.92 5.44
N ARG A 250 -33.88 -13.15 5.36
CA ARG A 250 -33.88 -11.68 5.45
C ARG A 250 -33.89 -11.24 6.91
N GLN A 251 -33.04 -10.27 7.22
CA GLN A 251 -32.87 -9.72 8.56
C GLN A 251 -32.77 -8.20 8.51
N LEU A 252 -33.37 -7.52 9.49
CA LEU A 252 -33.23 -6.07 9.69
C LEU A 252 -32.01 -5.78 10.55
N LYS A 253 -31.01 -5.08 9.99
CA LYS A 253 -29.83 -4.57 10.70
C LYS A 253 -29.65 -3.08 10.47
N HIS A 254 -29.52 -2.32 11.55
CA HIS A 254 -29.39 -0.85 11.53
C HIS A 254 -30.52 -0.15 10.76
N GLY A 255 -31.71 -0.77 10.71
CA GLY A 255 -32.86 -0.28 9.95
C GLY A 255 -32.79 -0.56 8.45
N VAL A 256 -31.94 -1.50 8.01
CA VAL A 256 -31.90 -1.95 6.61
C VAL A 256 -32.00 -3.47 6.52
N GLU A 257 -32.68 -3.93 5.48
CA GLU A 257 -32.75 -5.34 5.13
C GLU A 257 -31.38 -5.87 4.64
N THR A 258 -31.00 -7.01 5.19
CA THR A 258 -29.80 -7.77 4.86
C THR A 258 -30.16 -9.24 4.68
N ILE A 259 -29.38 -9.99 3.91
CA ILE A 259 -29.58 -11.44 3.72
C ILE A 259 -28.48 -12.18 4.47
N LEU A 260 -28.86 -13.08 5.37
CA LEU A 260 -27.93 -14.00 5.99
C LEU A 260 -27.58 -15.10 4.98
N VAL A 261 -26.29 -15.23 4.69
CA VAL A 261 -25.76 -16.28 3.83
C VAL A 261 -24.65 -17.06 4.54
N GLY A 262 -24.58 -18.36 4.27
CA GLY A 262 -23.64 -19.29 4.88
C GLY A 262 -22.93 -20.14 3.83
N LYS A 263 -21.77 -20.68 4.19
CA LYS A 263 -20.98 -21.59 3.34
C LYS A 263 -20.35 -22.68 4.19
N ALA A 264 -20.58 -23.93 3.79
CA ALA A 264 -19.85 -25.07 4.32
C ALA A 264 -18.37 -25.00 3.89
N LEU A 265 -17.49 -25.24 4.84
CA LEU A 265 -16.05 -25.28 4.65
C LEU A 265 -15.63 -26.74 4.59
N GLN A 266 -15.48 -27.28 3.38
CA GLN A 266 -15.00 -28.66 3.20
C GLN A 266 -13.70 -28.90 3.97
N ALA A 267 -13.65 -30.01 4.72
CA ALA A 267 -12.41 -30.50 5.31
C ALA A 267 -11.39 -30.81 4.21
N ARG A 268 -10.10 -30.58 4.46
CA ARG A 268 -9.06 -31.11 3.56
C ARG A 268 -9.23 -32.64 3.55
N ARG A 269 -9.49 -33.24 2.37
CA ARG A 269 -9.18 -34.65 2.18
C ARG A 269 -7.71 -34.82 2.54
N ALA A 270 -7.42 -35.58 3.59
CA ALA A 270 -6.07 -36.03 3.85
C ALA A 270 -5.64 -36.81 2.61
N VAL A 271 -4.65 -36.32 1.89
CA VAL A 271 -3.98 -37.12 0.88
C VAL A 271 -3.17 -38.13 1.67
N ILE A 272 -3.76 -39.30 1.91
CA ILE A 272 -3.02 -40.47 2.35
C ILE A 272 -2.10 -40.81 1.19
N ARG A 273 -0.82 -40.42 1.30
CA ARG A 273 0.24 -41.00 0.47
C ARG A 273 0.45 -42.41 1.00
N GLY A 274 -0.16 -43.38 0.31
CA GLY A 274 0.28 -44.77 0.35
C GLY A 274 1.57 -44.95 -0.42
#